data_AF-A0A7D9H936-F1
#
_entry.id   AF-A0A7D9H936-F1
#
_cell.length_a   1.000
_cell.length_b   1.000
_cell.length_c   1.000
_cell.angle_alpha   90.00
_cell.angle_beta   90.00
_cell.angle_gamma   90.00
#
_symmetry.space_group_name_H-M   'P 1'
#
loop_
_entity.id
_entity.type
_entity.pdbx_description
1 polymer ?
#
loop_
_entity_poly.entity_id
_entity_poly.type
_entity_poly.pdbx_seq_one_letter_code
_entity_poly.pdbx_strand_id
1 'polypeptide(L)'
;MRYALLSLILLAGVADAETFRCQEGAYWQSSGTVVVVATINEDRITGTIKLAGATYQAKYHVQGFDRRWDFGLNAEYEYDLALVISPSGIALYYDFSRAELGETVQHSQTFVCT
;
A
#
# COMPACT_ATOMS: atom_id res chain seq x y z
N MET A 1 -48.68 -11.56 26.92
CA MET A 1 -47.22 -11.76 26.73
C MET A 1 -46.73 -10.70 25.76
N ARG A 2 -45.89 -9.76 26.23
CA ARG A 2 -45.35 -8.65 25.42
C ARG A 2 -43.90 -9.01 25.04
N TYR A 3 -43.63 -9.24 23.77
CA TYR A 3 -42.25 -9.34 23.27
C TYR A 3 -41.86 -7.96 22.74
N ALA A 4 -41.00 -7.26 23.48
CA ALA A 4 -40.33 -6.08 22.99
C ALA A 4 -39.22 -6.54 22.03
N LEU A 5 -39.35 -6.23 20.74
CA LEU A 5 -38.24 -6.35 19.79
C LEU A 5 -37.15 -5.35 20.21
N LEU A 6 -36.03 -5.84 20.73
CA LEU A 6 -34.80 -5.06 20.76
C LEU A 6 -34.26 -4.95 19.33
N SER A 7 -34.41 -3.78 18.71
CA SER A 7 -33.65 -3.43 17.52
C SER A 7 -32.18 -3.27 17.90
N LEU A 8 -31.37 -4.25 17.54
CA LEU A 8 -29.91 -4.16 17.58
C LEU A 8 -29.48 -3.23 16.43
N ILE A 9 -29.18 -1.97 16.74
CA ILE A 9 -28.56 -1.06 15.77
C ILE A 9 -27.09 -1.50 15.67
N LEU A 10 -26.73 -2.24 14.61
CA LEU A 10 -25.33 -2.42 14.24
C LEU A 10 -24.80 -1.06 13.79
N LEU A 11 -24.10 -0.37 14.69
CA LEU A 11 -23.16 0.66 14.29
C LEU A 11 -21.98 -0.05 13.63
N ALA A 12 -22.05 -0.24 12.31
CA ALA A 12 -20.86 -0.51 11.53
C ALA A 12 -19.98 0.75 11.62
N GLY A 13 -19.10 0.78 12.62
CA GLY A 13 -17.99 1.73 12.61
C GLY A 13 -17.22 1.47 11.32
N VAL A 14 -17.18 2.47 10.44
CA VAL A 14 -16.32 2.44 9.26
C VAL A 14 -14.89 2.36 9.82
N ALA A 15 -14.31 1.17 9.82
CA ALA A 15 -12.95 0.98 10.31
C ALA A 15 -12.02 1.71 9.33
N ASP A 16 -11.21 2.64 9.85
CA ASP A 16 -10.41 3.54 9.02
C ASP A 16 -9.38 2.75 8.19
N ALA A 17 -9.67 2.60 6.90
CA ALA A 17 -8.68 2.22 5.90
C ALA A 17 -7.70 3.40 5.73
N GLU A 18 -6.45 3.21 6.14
CA GLU A 18 -5.41 4.24 6.00
C GLU A 18 -4.93 4.29 4.55
N THR A 19 -4.95 5.48 3.94
CA THR A 19 -4.63 5.67 2.52
C THR A 19 -3.53 6.70 2.35
N PHE A 20 -2.54 6.36 1.54
CA PHE A 20 -1.41 7.20 1.15
C PHE A 20 -1.56 7.58 -0.32
N ARG A 21 -1.45 8.88 -0.61
CA ARG A 21 -1.55 9.41 -1.97
C ARG A 21 -0.19 9.95 -2.37
N CYS A 22 0.44 9.32 -3.34
CA CYS A 22 1.82 9.63 -3.73
C CYS A 22 1.89 10.30 -5.10
N GLN A 23 2.77 11.27 -5.20
CA GLN A 23 3.01 12.08 -6.40
C GLN A 23 4.42 11.83 -6.91
N GLU A 24 4.62 11.93 -8.23
CA GLU A 24 5.97 12.01 -8.78
C GLU A 24 6.61 13.32 -8.33
N GLY A 25 7.84 13.23 -7.83
CA GLY A 25 8.57 14.40 -7.36
C GLY A 25 9.76 14.06 -6.47
N ALA A 26 10.74 14.97 -6.46
CA ALA A 26 11.73 15.04 -5.39
C ALA A 26 11.10 15.69 -4.15
N TYR A 27 11.71 15.53 -2.98
CA TYR A 27 11.20 16.03 -1.70
C TYR A 27 10.79 17.53 -1.70
N TRP A 28 11.35 18.34 -2.61
CA TRP A 28 11.07 19.77 -2.76
C TRP A 28 10.24 20.18 -3.99
N GLN A 29 9.86 19.23 -4.85
CA GLN A 29 9.05 19.48 -6.05
C GLN A 29 8.13 18.29 -6.31
N SER A 30 6.85 18.44 -5.93
CA SER A 30 5.82 17.49 -6.33
C SER A 30 5.07 18.00 -7.57
N SER A 31 4.71 17.08 -8.46
CA SER A 31 3.95 17.40 -9.68
C SER A 31 2.50 17.80 -9.40
N GLY A 32 2.00 17.59 -8.18
CA GLY A 32 0.58 17.73 -7.83
C GLY A 32 -0.31 16.59 -8.34
N THR A 33 0.19 15.72 -9.22
CA THR A 33 -0.56 14.60 -9.79
C THR A 33 -0.33 13.34 -8.95
N VAL A 34 -1.41 12.75 -8.44
CA VAL A 34 -1.35 11.49 -7.70
C VAL A 34 -1.18 10.34 -8.69
N VAL A 35 -0.03 9.66 -8.62
CA VAL A 35 0.33 8.55 -9.50
C VAL A 35 0.28 7.20 -8.79
N VAL A 36 0.40 7.20 -7.45
CA VAL A 36 0.25 6.00 -6.62
C VAL A 36 -0.77 6.25 -5.53
N VAL A 37 -1.67 5.28 -5.30
CA VAL A 37 -2.54 5.26 -4.12
C VAL A 37 -2.32 3.93 -3.41
N ALA A 38 -1.80 3.97 -2.19
CA ALA A 38 -1.61 2.79 -1.35
C ALA A 38 -2.63 2.81 -0.22
N THR A 39 -3.33 1.71 0.00
CA THR A 39 -4.34 1.58 1.05
C THR A 39 -4.02 0.38 1.92
N ILE A 40 -4.17 0.53 3.24
CA ILE A 40 -4.11 -0.55 4.22
C ILE A 40 -5.54 -1.03 4.44
N ASN A 41 -5.78 -2.33 4.29
CA ASN A 41 -7.08 -2.93 4.58
C ASN A 41 -7.28 -3.08 6.09
N GLU A 42 -8.52 -3.32 6.51
CA GLU A 42 -8.90 -3.43 7.92
C GLU A 42 -8.14 -4.53 8.68
N ASP A 43 -7.74 -5.59 7.99
CA ASP A 43 -6.97 -6.70 8.57
C ASP A 43 -5.53 -6.32 8.95
N ARG A 44 -5.05 -5.14 8.51
CA ARG A 44 -3.69 -4.63 8.74
C ARG A 44 -2.58 -5.60 8.28
N ILE A 45 -2.89 -6.51 7.37
CA ILE A 45 -1.95 -7.47 6.77
C ILE A 45 -2.09 -7.57 5.24
N THR A 46 -3.15 -6.99 4.69
CA THR A 46 -3.35 -6.80 3.26
C THR A 46 -3.57 -5.32 2.94
N GLY A 47 -3.51 -5.01 1.66
CA GLY A 47 -3.76 -3.68 1.15
C GLY A 47 -3.97 -3.67 -0.35
N THR A 48 -4.14 -2.48 -0.90
CA THR A 48 -4.20 -2.28 -2.35
C THR A 48 -3.22 -1.22 -2.80
N ILE A 49 -2.60 -1.44 -3.95
CA ILE A 49 -1.79 -0.44 -4.65
C ILE A 49 -2.48 -0.10 -5.97
N LYS A 50 -2.79 1.18 -6.20
CA LYS A 50 -3.12 1.70 -7.52
C LYS A 50 -1.89 2.39 -8.10
N LEU A 51 -1.37 1.89 -9.21
CA LEU A 51 -0.15 2.39 -9.87
C LEU A 51 -0.34 2.32 -11.39
N ALA A 52 0.01 3.38 -12.11
CA ALA A 52 -0.07 3.45 -13.58
C ALA A 52 -1.45 3.05 -14.16
N GLY A 53 -2.53 3.32 -13.43
CA GLY A 53 -3.90 2.98 -13.83
C GLY A 53 -4.34 1.55 -13.52
N ALA A 54 -3.44 0.68 -13.06
CA ALA A 54 -3.77 -0.66 -12.58
C ALA A 54 -3.98 -0.68 -11.06
N THR A 55 -4.77 -1.63 -10.58
CA THR A 55 -4.98 -1.88 -9.14
C THR A 55 -4.54 -3.28 -8.80
N TYR A 56 -3.68 -3.39 -7.79
CA TYR A 56 -3.09 -4.62 -7.30
C TYR A 56 -3.56 -4.90 -5.88
N GLN A 57 -3.84 -6.17 -5.61
CA GLN A 57 -3.87 -6.66 -4.23
C GLN A 57 -2.44 -6.81 -3.74
N ALA A 58 -2.21 -6.49 -2.48
CA ALA A 58 -0.89 -6.46 -1.90
C ALA A 58 -0.88 -7.10 -0.51
N LYS A 59 0.23 -7.75 -0.19
CA LYS A 59 0.55 -8.10 1.19
C LYS A 59 1.12 -6.88 1.88
N TYR A 60 0.50 -6.46 2.97
CA TYR A 60 0.95 -5.32 3.75
C TYR A 60 1.69 -5.78 5.00
N HIS A 61 2.76 -5.07 5.34
CA HIS A 61 3.46 -5.25 6.59
C HIS A 61 4.23 -3.99 6.99
N VAL A 62 4.62 -3.93 8.26
CA VAL A 62 5.46 -2.86 8.81
C VAL A 62 6.87 -3.39 9.00
N GLN A 63 7.86 -2.70 8.42
CA GLN A 63 9.28 -3.01 8.56
C GLN A 63 9.96 -1.87 9.33
N GLY A 64 10.14 -2.05 10.66
CA GLY A 64 10.57 -0.96 11.52
C GLY A 64 9.49 0.12 11.62
N PHE A 65 9.74 1.30 11.03
CA PHE A 65 8.75 2.38 10.92
C PHE A 65 8.16 2.53 9.51
N ASP A 66 8.68 1.75 8.56
CA ASP A 66 8.27 1.84 7.17
C ASP A 66 7.06 0.95 6.92
N ARG A 67 6.16 1.46 6.08
CA ARG A 67 4.97 0.74 5.61
C ARG A 67 5.32 0.13 4.27
N ARG A 68 5.13 -1.18 4.13
CA ARG A 68 5.51 -1.89 2.91
C ARG A 68 4.33 -2.68 2.34
N TRP A 69 4.19 -2.59 1.03
CA TRP A 69 3.27 -3.38 0.22
C TRP A 69 4.08 -4.22 -0.76
N ASP A 70 3.91 -5.53 -0.72
CA ASP A 70 4.42 -6.46 -1.75
C ASP A 70 3.26 -6.85 -2.67
N PHE A 71 3.45 -6.77 -3.97
CA PHE A 71 2.41 -7.00 -4.97
C PHE A 71 3.00 -7.52 -6.29
N GLY A 72 2.13 -7.90 -7.24
CA GLY A 72 2.56 -8.56 -8.48
C GLY A 72 3.07 -9.98 -8.22
N LEU A 73 2.21 -10.85 -7.68
CA LEU A 73 2.55 -12.24 -7.42
C LEU A 73 2.82 -12.98 -8.75
N ASN A 74 3.99 -13.60 -8.87
CA ASN A 74 4.43 -14.33 -10.06
C ASN A 74 4.06 -15.84 -10.00
N ALA A 75 4.48 -16.61 -11.00
CA ALA A 75 4.15 -18.03 -11.11
C ALA A 75 4.85 -18.90 -10.04
N GLU A 76 5.93 -18.38 -9.48
CA GLU A 76 6.75 -18.98 -8.43
C GLU A 76 6.22 -18.63 -7.02
N TYR A 77 5.10 -17.91 -6.92
CA TYR A 77 4.49 -17.43 -5.67
C TYR A 77 5.36 -16.41 -4.91
N GLU A 78 6.20 -15.67 -5.63
CA GLU A 78 6.98 -14.54 -5.12
C GLU A 78 6.39 -13.22 -5.60
N TYR A 79 6.66 -12.13 -4.89
CA TYR A 79 6.20 -10.80 -5.29
C TYR A 79 7.27 -10.07 -6.07
N ASP A 80 6.96 -9.71 -7.32
CA ASP A 80 7.89 -9.00 -8.19
C ASP A 80 8.02 -7.52 -7.84
N LEU A 81 7.06 -6.94 -7.11
CA LEU A 81 7.00 -5.49 -6.88
C LEU A 81 6.85 -5.16 -5.40
N ALA A 82 7.49 -4.07 -4.96
CA ALA A 82 7.25 -3.50 -3.65
C ALA A 82 7.17 -1.97 -3.65
N LEU A 83 6.34 -1.44 -2.77
CA LEU A 83 6.31 -0.02 -2.41
C LEU A 83 6.59 0.10 -0.92
N VAL A 84 7.60 0.90 -0.57
CA VAL A 84 8.01 1.16 0.81
C VAL A 84 7.83 2.64 1.11
N ILE A 85 6.96 2.98 2.06
CA ILE A 85 6.68 4.36 2.48
C ILE A 85 7.22 4.57 3.88
N SER A 86 8.18 5.48 4.00
CA SER A 86 8.75 5.89 5.27
C SER A 86 7.87 6.93 5.99
N PRO A 87 8.06 7.13 7.32
CA PRO A 87 7.31 8.14 8.08
C PRO A 87 7.48 9.58 7.58
N SER A 88 8.54 9.88 6.84
CA SER A 88 8.75 11.22 6.24
C SER A 88 7.87 11.48 5.03
N GLY A 89 7.10 10.47 4.58
CA GLY A 89 6.30 10.53 3.35
C GLY A 89 7.10 10.19 2.10
N ILE A 90 8.40 9.89 2.19
CA ILE A 90 9.16 9.39 1.03
C ILE A 90 8.78 7.94 0.79
N ALA A 91 8.41 7.63 -0.46
CA ALA A 91 8.13 6.29 -0.90
C ALA A 91 9.12 5.82 -1.98
N LEU A 92 9.58 4.59 -1.86
CA LEU A 92 10.49 3.93 -2.78
C LEU A 92 9.77 2.74 -3.44
N TYR A 93 9.83 2.69 -4.76
CA TYR A 93 9.30 1.58 -5.54
C TYR A 93 10.42 0.68 -6.03
N TYR A 94 10.21 -0.63 -5.90
CA TYR A 94 11.16 -1.67 -6.29
C TYR A 94 10.49 -2.62 -7.29
N ASP A 95 11.26 -3.00 -8.30
CA ASP A 95 10.93 -4.02 -9.30
C ASP A 95 11.99 -5.12 -9.26
N PHE A 96 11.58 -6.29 -8.78
CA PHE A 96 12.36 -7.50 -8.63
C PHE A 96 12.15 -8.49 -9.79
N SER A 97 11.32 -8.17 -10.79
CA SER A 97 10.93 -9.10 -11.87
C SER A 97 12.08 -9.66 -12.71
N ARG A 98 13.28 -9.06 -12.58
CA ARG A 98 14.51 -9.47 -13.28
C ARG A 98 15.68 -9.75 -12.33
N ALA A 99 15.42 -9.73 -11.02
CA ALA A 99 16.46 -9.90 -10.02
C ALA A 99 16.77 -11.39 -9.82
N GLU A 100 18.04 -11.71 -9.64
CA GLU A 100 18.44 -13.05 -9.21
C GLU A 100 18.34 -13.19 -7.69
N LEU A 101 18.18 -14.44 -7.21
CA LEU A 101 18.11 -14.69 -5.78
C LEU A 101 19.40 -14.23 -5.08
N GLY A 102 19.25 -13.35 -4.09
CA GLY A 102 20.36 -12.77 -3.33
C GLY A 102 20.95 -11.50 -3.95
N GLU A 103 20.45 -11.06 -5.11
CA GLU A 103 20.83 -9.78 -5.70
C GLU A 103 20.30 -8.60 -4.86
N THR A 104 21.11 -7.54 -4.76
CA THR A 104 20.66 -6.27 -4.16
C THR A 104 20.03 -5.39 -5.23
N VAL A 105 18.72 -5.17 -5.13
CA VAL A 105 17.97 -4.32 -6.06
C VAL A 105 17.91 -2.87 -5.56
N GLN A 106 18.22 -1.92 -6.46
CA GLN A 106 17.99 -0.50 -6.21
C GLN A 106 16.53 -0.13 -6.49
N HIS A 107 16.02 0.88 -5.78
CA HIS A 107 14.69 1.39 -6.08
C HIS A 107 14.66 1.99 -7.50
N SER A 108 13.58 1.72 -8.24
CA SER A 108 13.40 2.19 -9.62
C SER A 108 12.79 3.59 -9.66
N GLN A 109 12.00 3.96 -8.65
CA GLN A 109 11.34 5.27 -8.59
C GLN A 109 11.13 5.74 -7.14
N THR A 110 11.09 7.06 -6.97
CA THR A 110 10.80 7.72 -5.70
C THR A 110 9.55 8.57 -5.84
N PHE A 111 8.70 8.54 -4.81
CA PHE A 111 7.50 9.36 -4.71
C PHE A 111 7.45 10.10 -3.37
N VAL A 112 6.62 11.13 -3.32
CA VAL A 112 6.26 11.83 -2.08
C VAL A 112 4.79 11.58 -1.80
N CYS A 113 4.49 11.06 -0.61
CA CYS A 113 3.17 10.66 -0.17
C CYS A 113 2.66 11.53 0.97
N THR A 114 1.33 11.74 0.97
CA THR A 114 0.56 12.38 2.03
C THR A 114 -0.57 11.47 2.50
#